data_AF-A0AAW6MCT6-F1
#
_entry.id   AF-A0AAW6MCT6-F1
#
_cell.length_a   1.000
_cell.length_b   1.000
_cell.length_c   1.000
_cell.angle_alpha   90.00
_cell.angle_beta   90.00
_cell.angle_gamma   90.00
#
_symmetry.space_group_name_H-M   'P 1'
#
loop_
_entity.id
_entity.type
_entity.pdbx_description
1 polymer ?
#
loop_
_entity_poly.entity_id
_entity_poly.type
_entity_poly.pdbx_seq_one_letter_code
_entity_poly.pdbx_strand_id
1 'polypeptide(L)'
;GYISVNTYDTRLPALKQPPLVRENRLYQADWLLRFYQFKVEEIVDDAYPDLDLEIDPKLSWALRHPEQFPVVINRADYEMLLRIPGVGVKSARLIVASRRV
;
A
#
# COMPACT_ATOMS: atom_id res chain seq x y z
N GLY A 1 10.33 -5.60 15.80
CA GLY A 1 11.67 -5.65 15.18
C GLY A 1 12.72 -6.08 16.19
N TYR A 2 13.84 -6.65 15.74
CA TYR A 2 14.93 -7.06 16.63
C TYR A 2 15.58 -5.84 17.28
N ILE A 3 15.74 -5.87 18.61
CA ILE A 3 16.50 -4.91 19.40
C ILE A 3 17.65 -5.71 20.01
N SER A 4 18.89 -5.30 19.80
CA SER A 4 20.04 -6.01 20.36
C SER A 4 20.03 -5.89 21.88
N VAL A 5 19.86 -7.00 22.59
CA VAL A 5 20.00 -7.06 24.06
C VAL A 5 21.47 -7.08 24.50
N ASN A 6 22.39 -7.39 23.59
CA ASN A 6 23.84 -7.37 23.82
C ASN A 6 24.43 -6.02 23.39
N THR A 7 24.27 -5.00 24.25
CA THR A 7 24.82 -3.65 24.02
C THR A 7 26.34 -3.59 24.03
N TYR A 8 27.02 -4.68 24.42
CA TYR A 8 28.47 -4.81 24.50
C TYR A 8 29.12 -5.44 23.26
N ASP A 9 28.35 -6.07 22.37
CA ASP A 9 28.90 -6.70 21.15
C ASP A 9 28.84 -5.71 19.98
N THR A 10 29.99 -5.10 19.67
CA THR A 10 30.15 -4.08 18.62
C THR A 10 29.97 -4.63 17.20
N ARG A 11 29.83 -5.95 17.02
CA ARG A 11 29.58 -6.58 15.71
C ARG A 11 28.09 -6.59 15.34
N LEU A 12 27.19 -6.31 16.29
CA LEU A 12 25.75 -6.28 16.05
C LEU A 12 25.27 -4.85 15.78
N PRO A 13 24.24 -4.66 14.93
CA PRO A 13 23.67 -3.35 14.66
C PRO A 13 23.12 -2.71 15.95
N ALA A 14 23.66 -1.55 16.32
CA ALA A 14 23.28 -0.79 17.51
C ALA A 14 21.99 0.04 17.31
N LEU A 15 20.99 -0.48 16.59
CA LEU A 15 19.74 0.24 16.38
C LEU A 15 18.95 0.30 17.70
N LYS A 16 18.80 1.51 18.26
CA LYS A 16 18.08 1.77 19.51
C LYS A 16 16.60 1.38 19.43
N GLN A 17 16.01 1.46 18.24
CA GLN A 17 14.65 1.01 17.94
C GLN A 17 14.52 0.64 16.45
N PRO A 18 13.71 -0.38 16.10
CA PRO A 18 13.43 -0.69 14.70
C PRO A 18 12.68 0.48 14.05
N PRO A 19 12.91 0.76 12.75
CA PRO A 19 12.22 1.85 12.05
C PRO A 19 10.73 1.51 11.92
N LEU A 20 9.89 2.20 12.69
CA LEU A 20 8.43 2.03 12.71
C LEU A 20 7.80 2.18 11.31
N VAL A 21 8.42 2.98 10.45
CA VAL A 21 7.97 3.22 9.07
C VAL A 21 7.90 1.91 8.28
N ARG A 22 8.89 1.02 8.42
CA ARG A 22 8.89 -0.28 7.70
C ARG A 22 7.73 -1.16 8.15
N GLU A 23 7.48 -1.21 9.44
CA GLU A 23 6.35 -1.95 10.02
C GLU A 23 5.01 -1.38 9.54
N ASN A 24 4.87 -0.04 9.53
CA ASN A 24 3.69 0.62 9.01
C ASN A 24 3.44 0.29 7.53
N ARG A 25 4.49 0.25 6.69
CA ARG A 25 4.38 -0.13 5.27
C ARG A 25 3.94 -1.57 5.09
N LEU A 26 4.46 -2.50 5.91
CA LEU A 26 4.02 -3.90 5.88
C LEU A 26 2.55 -4.05 6.25
N TYR A 27 2.08 -3.35 7.29
CA TYR A 27 0.64 -3.36 7.64
C TYR A 27 -0.23 -2.73 6.56
N GLN A 28 0.23 -1.64 5.93
CA GLN A 28 -0.49 -1.03 4.82
C GLN A 28 -0.59 -2.00 3.62
N ALA A 29 0.50 -2.67 3.26
CA ALA A 29 0.49 -3.67 2.19
C ALA A 29 -0.43 -4.86 2.52
N ASP A 30 -0.34 -5.42 3.73
CA ASP A 30 -1.25 -6.49 4.20
C ASP A 30 -2.73 -6.07 4.10
N TRP A 31 -3.04 -4.83 4.49
CA TRP A 31 -4.39 -4.29 4.40
C TRP A 31 -4.89 -4.20 2.96
N LEU A 32 -4.02 -3.82 2.01
CA LEU A 32 -4.36 -3.77 0.59
C LEU A 32 -4.65 -5.17 0.03
N LEU A 33 -3.83 -6.15 0.37
CA LEU A 33 -4.01 -7.55 -0.04
C LEU A 33 -5.35 -8.10 0.49
N ARG A 34 -5.64 -7.93 1.78
CA ARG A 34 -6.81 -8.53 2.42
C ARG A 34 -8.13 -7.84 2.05
N PHE A 35 -8.13 -6.52 1.95
CA PHE A 35 -9.38 -5.75 1.90
C PHE A 35 -9.57 -4.94 0.61
N TYR A 36 -8.50 -4.65 -0.13
CA TYR A 36 -8.57 -3.88 -1.37
C TYR A 36 -8.40 -4.74 -2.62
N GLN A 37 -8.29 -6.06 -2.49
CA GLN A 37 -8.13 -6.98 -3.61
C GLN A 37 -6.87 -6.69 -4.43
N PHE A 38 -5.83 -6.14 -3.81
CA PHE A 38 -4.52 -6.02 -4.45
C PHE A 38 -3.90 -7.40 -4.59
N LYS A 39 -3.23 -7.61 -5.71
CA LYS A 39 -2.29 -8.72 -5.89
C LYS A 39 -0.90 -8.30 -5.40
N VAL A 40 -0.06 -9.28 -5.13
CA VAL A 40 1.31 -9.02 -4.68
C VAL A 40 2.09 -8.25 -5.76
N GLU A 41 1.89 -8.60 -7.02
CA GLU A 41 2.56 -8.00 -8.18
C GLU A 41 2.14 -6.54 -8.42
N GLU A 42 0.98 -6.13 -7.90
CA GLU A 42 0.58 -4.72 -7.90
C GLU A 42 1.36 -3.94 -6.83
N ILE A 43 1.72 -4.56 -5.70
CA ILE A 43 2.39 -3.88 -4.59
C ILE A 43 3.90 -3.80 -4.83
N VAL A 44 4.51 -4.90 -5.25
CA VAL A 44 5.94 -5.03 -5.57
C VAL A 44 6.12 -5.87 -6.84
N ASP A 45 7.11 -5.53 -7.66
CA ASP A 45 7.43 -6.23 -8.91
C ASP A 45 8.94 -6.25 -9.15
N ASP A 46 9.40 -6.84 -10.26
CA ASP A 46 10.84 -6.94 -10.56
C ASP A 46 11.53 -5.58 -10.73
N ALA A 47 10.79 -4.54 -11.16
CA ALA A 47 11.30 -3.18 -11.30
C ALA A 47 11.24 -2.40 -9.98
N TYR A 48 10.25 -2.71 -9.13
CA TYR A 48 10.00 -2.12 -7.82
C TYR A 48 9.86 -3.21 -6.74
N PRO A 49 10.97 -3.85 -6.35
CA PRO A 49 10.92 -5.03 -5.47
C PRO A 49 10.64 -4.71 -4.00
N ASP A 50 10.84 -3.45 -3.60
CA ASP A 50 10.74 -2.99 -2.23
C ASP A 50 9.58 -2.01 -2.03
N LEU A 51 9.00 -2.03 -0.82
CA LEU A 51 8.03 -1.03 -0.40
C LEU A 51 8.72 0.33 -0.20
N ASP A 52 8.17 1.36 -0.84
CA ASP A 52 8.60 2.74 -0.61
C ASP A 52 8.34 3.15 0.85
N LEU A 53 9.36 3.75 1.48
CA LEU A 53 9.28 4.16 2.89
C LEU A 53 8.66 5.54 3.05
N GLU A 54 8.67 6.39 2.03
CA GLU A 54 8.18 7.77 2.09
C GLU A 54 6.69 7.86 1.72
N ILE A 55 6.23 7.05 0.77
CA ILE A 55 4.83 7.03 0.32
C ILE A 55 4.14 5.70 0.64
N ASP A 56 2.82 5.73 0.86
CA ASP A 56 2.08 4.50 1.10
C ASP A 56 1.96 3.65 -0.19
N PRO A 57 1.81 2.31 -0.08
CA PRO A 57 1.84 1.43 -1.24
C PRO A 57 0.71 1.67 -2.26
N LYS A 58 -0.42 2.24 -1.83
CA LYS A 58 -1.55 2.52 -2.73
C LYS A 58 -1.28 3.76 -3.57
N LEU A 59 -0.71 4.81 -2.97
CA LEU A 59 -0.22 5.97 -3.71
C LEU A 59 0.94 5.59 -4.64
N SER A 60 1.87 4.75 -4.15
CA SER A 60 2.98 4.23 -4.97
C SER A 60 2.48 3.51 -6.22
N TRP A 61 1.47 2.63 -6.09
CA TRP A 61 0.84 1.98 -7.24
C TRP A 61 0.27 2.99 -8.23
N ALA A 62 -0.47 4.00 -7.74
CA ALA A 62 -1.10 5.01 -8.60
C ALA A 62 -0.08 5.85 -9.37
N LEU A 63 1.06 6.19 -8.75
CA LEU A 63 2.15 6.92 -9.40
C LEU A 63 2.85 6.08 -10.48
N ARG A 64 2.91 4.76 -10.31
CA ARG A 64 3.47 3.82 -11.30
C ARG A 64 2.53 3.54 -12.47
N HIS A 65 1.23 3.79 -12.31
CA HIS A 65 0.19 3.48 -13.31
C HIS A 65 -0.57 4.74 -13.76
N PRO A 66 0.10 5.79 -14.27
CA PRO A 66 -0.57 7.02 -14.72
C PRO A 66 -1.56 6.77 -15.85
N GLU A 67 -1.38 5.73 -16.66
CA GLU A 67 -2.28 5.31 -17.74
C GLU A 67 -3.67 4.86 -17.26
N GLN A 68 -3.79 4.49 -15.98
CA GLN A 68 -5.07 4.15 -15.36
C GLN A 68 -5.88 5.38 -14.95
N PHE A 69 -5.31 6.58 -15.07
CA PHE A 69 -5.92 7.84 -14.66
C PHE A 69 -6.11 8.79 -15.87
N PRO A 70 -7.19 9.61 -15.86
CA PRO A 70 -8.20 9.75 -14.83
C PRO A 70 -9.24 8.60 -14.82
N VAL A 71 -9.67 8.18 -13.62
CA VAL A 71 -10.69 7.15 -13.47
C VAL A 71 -12.09 7.76 -13.60
N VAL A 72 -12.89 7.25 -14.55
CA VAL A 72 -14.30 7.64 -14.69
C VAL A 72 -15.14 6.94 -13.62
N ILE A 73 -15.34 7.60 -12.48
CA ILE A 73 -15.96 7.05 -11.26
C ILE A 73 -17.34 6.42 -11.51
N ASN A 74 -18.12 6.92 -12.46
CA ASN A 74 -19.46 6.38 -12.75
C ASN A 74 -19.44 5.08 -13.57
N ARG A 75 -18.30 4.70 -14.15
CA ARG A 75 -18.17 3.56 -15.06
C ARG A 75 -17.12 2.54 -14.64
N ALA A 76 -16.08 2.97 -13.93
CA ALA A 76 -14.95 2.12 -13.55
C ALA A 76 -15.37 0.91 -12.71
N ASP A 77 -14.68 -0.21 -12.79
CA ASP A 77 -15.04 -1.36 -11.96
C ASP A 77 -14.73 -1.10 -10.48
N TYR A 78 -15.37 -1.89 -9.60
CA TYR A 78 -15.18 -1.77 -8.15
C TYR A 78 -13.70 -1.88 -7.75
N GLU A 79 -12.97 -2.81 -8.35
CA GLU A 79 -11.53 -3.01 -8.15
C GLU A 79 -10.73 -1.75 -8.49
N MET A 80 -11.05 -1.09 -9.61
CA MET A 80 -10.36 0.13 -10.02
C MET A 80 -10.64 1.30 -9.07
N LEU A 81 -11.86 1.41 -8.53
CA LEU A 81 -12.14 2.39 -7.48
C LEU A 81 -11.28 2.18 -6.23
N LEU A 82 -10.97 0.93 -5.89
CA LEU A 82 -10.10 0.58 -4.76
C LEU A 82 -8.64 0.95 -5.01
N ARG A 83 -8.24 1.30 -6.24
CA ARG A 83 -6.88 1.77 -6.57
C ARG A 83 -6.73 3.30 -6.43
N ILE A 84 -7.84 4.05 -6.44
CA ILE A 84 -7.80 5.52 -6.32
C ILE A 84 -7.30 5.92 -4.92
N PRO A 85 -6.19 6.68 -4.81
CA PRO A 85 -5.73 7.21 -3.52
C PRO A 85 -6.83 7.99 -2.80
N GLY A 86 -6.99 7.76 -1.49
CA GLY A 86 -8.05 8.36 -0.68
C GLY A 86 -9.43 7.68 -0.76
N VAL A 87 -9.69 6.78 -1.70
CA VAL A 87 -10.96 6.02 -1.78
C VAL A 87 -10.84 4.71 -1.02
N GLY A 88 -11.54 4.58 0.11
CA GLY A 88 -11.57 3.34 0.89
C GLY A 88 -12.63 2.33 0.44
N VAL A 89 -12.59 1.10 0.99
CA VAL A 89 -13.55 0.01 0.70
C VAL A 89 -15.01 0.47 0.85
N LYS A 90 -15.32 1.16 1.96
CA LYS A 90 -16.66 1.71 2.22
C LYS A 90 -17.06 2.73 1.15
N SER A 91 -16.18 3.68 0.84
CA SER A 91 -16.43 4.71 -0.17
C SER A 91 -16.61 4.12 -1.56
N ALA A 92 -15.77 3.16 -1.96
CA ALA A 92 -15.91 2.46 -3.24
C ALA A 92 -17.25 1.73 -3.36
N ARG A 93 -17.73 1.07 -2.29
CA ARG A 93 -19.06 0.44 -2.28
C ARG A 93 -20.17 1.46 -2.41
N LEU A 94 -20.08 2.58 -1.70
CA LEU A 94 -21.06 3.67 -1.79
C LEU A 94 -21.10 4.27 -3.20
N ILE A 95 -19.94 4.48 -3.84
CA ILE A 95 -19.86 4.94 -5.22
C ILE A 95 -20.61 3.99 -6.15
N VAL A 96 -20.30 2.69 -6.11
CA VAL A 96 -20.94 1.68 -6.97
C VAL A 96 -22.45 1.67 -6.75
N ALA A 97 -22.90 1.65 -5.49
CA ALA A 97 -24.32 1.65 -5.14
C ALA A 97 -25.05 2.94 -5.57
N SER A 98 -24.34 4.05 -5.73
CA SER A 98 -24.91 5.34 -6.10
C SER A 98 -24.94 5.59 -7.61
N ARG A 99 -24.39 4.68 -8.43
CA ARG A 99 -24.43 4.81 -9.88
C ARG A 99 -25.87 4.70 -10.35
N ARG A 100 -26.35 5.75 -11.01
CA ARG A 100 -27.62 5.72 -11.71
C ARG A 100 -27.43 4.84 -12.95
N VAL A 101 -28.19 3.75 -13.00
CA VAL A 101 -28.29 2.86 -14.17
C VAL A 101 -29.16 3.53 -15.23
#